data_AF-A0A1Y5YW28-F1
#
_entry.id   AF-A0A1Y5YW28-F1
#
_cell.length_a   1.000
_cell.length_b   1.000
_cell.length_c   1.000
_cell.angle_alpha   90.00
_cell.angle_beta   90.00
_cell.angle_gamma   90.00
#
_symmetry.space_group_name_H-M   'P 1'
#
loop_
_entity.id
_entity.type
_entity.pdbx_description
1 polymer ?
#
loop_
_entity_poly.entity_id
_entity_poly.type
_entity_poly.pdbx_seq_one_letter_code
_entity_poly.pdbx_strand_id
1 'polypeptide(L)'
;MASRSFIRLLIHSCTLVKKGVIIGQDENGRNKYQNQEVHDVPCRLDTIRKKVENTDKSIDVVEKNILFLLPSEDIEAAVQVKHIRMKKPPHDIVLSGVFVIPEKNRVYGRKTIHHYEIDLEQVKK
;
A
#
# COMPACT_ATOMS: atom_id res chain seq x y z
N MET A 1 27.32 2.82 6.21
CA MET A 1 26.39 2.61 5.09
C MET A 1 25.45 1.44 5.39
N ALA A 2 24.41 1.65 6.21
CA ALA A 2 23.32 0.67 6.38
C ALA A 2 22.22 0.99 5.36
N SER A 3 22.53 0.89 4.06
CA SER A 3 22.11 1.96 3.15
C SER A 3 20.71 1.89 2.54
N ARG A 4 20.03 0.73 2.46
CA ARG A 4 18.64 0.66 1.95
C ARG A 4 17.83 -0.50 2.53
N SER A 5 18.48 -1.60 2.90
CA SER A 5 17.85 -2.81 3.42
C SER A 5 17.23 -2.61 4.80
N PHE A 6 17.86 -1.82 5.69
CA PHE A 6 17.38 -1.65 7.06
C PHE A 6 16.15 -0.73 7.15
N ILE A 7 16.10 0.31 6.29
CA ILE A 7 14.98 1.26 6.26
C ILE A 7 13.67 0.53 5.94
N ARG A 8 13.68 -0.44 5.02
CA ARG A 8 12.51 -1.25 4.62
C ARG A 8 11.95 -2.16 5.73
N LEU A 9 12.73 -2.44 6.78
CA LEU A 9 12.27 -3.23 7.91
C LEU A 9 11.56 -2.39 8.98
N LEU A 10 11.64 -1.06 8.88
CA LEU A 10 11.06 -0.14 9.84
C LEU A 10 9.57 0.12 9.56
N ILE A 11 8.87 0.59 10.60
CA ILE A 11 7.48 1.01 10.47
C ILE A 11 7.41 2.35 9.71
N HIS A 12 6.52 2.40 8.74
CA HIS A 12 6.23 3.53 7.87
C HIS A 12 4.83 4.07 8.16
N SER A 13 4.52 5.21 7.55
CA SER A 13 3.16 5.71 7.40
C SER A 13 2.81 5.83 5.92
N CYS A 14 1.54 5.61 5.60
CA CYS A 14 1.00 5.82 4.25
C CYS A 14 -0.36 6.53 4.31
N THR A 15 -0.80 7.06 3.18
CA THR A 15 -2.16 7.55 2.99
C THR A 15 -2.95 6.55 2.15
N LEU A 16 -4.05 6.04 2.69
CA LEU A 16 -5.01 5.23 1.96
C LEU A 16 -6.05 6.13 1.30
N VAL A 17 -6.49 5.77 0.10
CA VAL A 17 -7.53 6.49 -0.63
C VAL A 17 -8.71 5.55 -0.86
N LYS A 18 -9.87 5.92 -0.32
CA LYS A 18 -11.16 5.31 -0.58
C LYS A 18 -11.85 6.11 -1.69
N LYS A 19 -12.39 5.44 -2.71
CA LYS A 19 -13.14 6.11 -3.79
C LYS A 19 -14.63 5.95 -3.55
N GLY A 20 -15.40 6.99 -3.89
CA GLY A 20 -16.85 6.92 -3.90
C GLY A 20 -17.48 6.75 -2.51
N VAL A 21 -16.94 7.39 -1.48
CA VAL A 21 -17.55 7.42 -0.15
C VAL A 21 -18.74 8.39 -0.16
N ILE A 22 -19.87 7.98 0.41
CA ILE A 22 -21.05 8.84 0.52
C ILE A 22 -20.77 9.91 1.58
N ILE A 23 -20.81 11.18 1.18
CA ILE A 23 -20.57 12.34 2.06
C ILE A 23 -21.86 13.06 2.47
N GLY A 24 -23.00 12.64 1.94
CA GLY A 24 -24.31 13.22 2.22
C GLY A 24 -25.25 13.10 1.04
N GLN A 25 -26.33 13.88 1.07
CA GLN A 25 -27.29 13.97 -0.03
C GLN A 25 -27.30 15.39 -0.63
N ASP A 26 -27.68 15.50 -1.89
CA ASP A 26 -28.00 16.77 -2.55
C ASP A 26 -29.42 17.26 -2.19
N GLU A 27 -29.77 18.44 -2.69
CA GLU A 27 -31.07 19.07 -2.46
C GLU A 27 -32.25 18.22 -2.99
N ASN A 28 -31.97 17.23 -3.85
CA ASN A 28 -32.94 16.32 -4.44
C ASN A 28 -32.89 14.92 -3.78
N GLY A 29 -32.21 14.77 -2.65
CA GLY A 29 -32.10 13.49 -1.92
C GLY A 29 -31.17 12.46 -2.58
N ARG A 30 -30.36 12.84 -3.56
CA ARG A 30 -29.40 11.93 -4.22
C ARG A 30 -28.10 11.88 -3.46
N ASN A 31 -27.50 10.69 -3.36
CA ASN A 31 -26.21 10.52 -2.69
C ASN A 31 -25.10 11.32 -3.39
N LYS A 32 -24.35 12.09 -2.61
CA LYS A 32 -23.10 12.73 -3.01
C LYS A 32 -21.94 11.82 -2.66
N TYR A 33 -21.04 11.62 -3.62
CA TYR A 33 -19.87 10.76 -3.47
C TYR A 33 -18.59 11.59 -3.54
N GLN A 34 -17.62 11.30 -2.67
CA GLN A 34 -16.29 11.91 -2.70
C GLN A 34 -15.21 10.86 -2.39
N ASN A 35 -13.99 11.13 -2.86
CA ASN A 35 -12.84 10.36 -2.43
C ASN A 35 -12.44 10.79 -1.02
N GLN A 36 -12.21 9.82 -0.14
CA GLN A 36 -11.77 10.06 1.23
C GLN A 36 -10.34 9.56 1.39
N GLU A 37 -9.49 10.38 2.00
CA GLU A 37 -8.12 10.01 2.34
C GLU A 37 -8.02 9.70 3.84
N VAL A 38 -7.35 8.60 4.16
CA VAL A 38 -7.00 8.22 5.53
C VAL A 38 -5.50 8.36 5.66
N HIS A 39 -5.06 9.34 6.44
CA HIS A 39 -3.66 9.69 6.61
C HIS A 39 -3.01 8.90 7.74
N ASP A 40 -1.67 8.91 7.76
CA ASP A 40 -0.82 8.35 8.82
C ASP A 40 -1.09 6.88 9.17
N VAL A 41 -1.58 6.11 8.20
CA VAL A 41 -1.87 4.69 8.38
C VAL A 41 -0.55 3.94 8.57
N PRO A 42 -0.37 3.20 9.68
CA PRO A 42 0.85 2.44 9.91
C PRO A 42 0.98 1.33 8.88
N CYS A 43 2.11 1.33 8.17
CA CYS A 43 2.39 0.34 7.14
C CYS A 43 3.85 -0.11 7.22
N ARG A 44 4.19 -1.19 6.52
CA ARG A 44 5.58 -1.59 6.28
C ARG A 44 5.74 -1.93 4.81
N LEU A 45 6.83 -1.50 4.21
CA LEU A 45 7.12 -1.73 2.80
C LEU A 45 8.31 -2.67 2.69
N ASP A 46 8.12 -3.79 2.02
CA ASP A 46 9.22 -4.67 1.63
C ASP A 46 9.36 -4.68 0.11
N THR A 47 10.56 -4.95 -0.38
CA THR A 47 10.81 -5.14 -1.81
C THR A 47 11.37 -6.53 -2.01
N ILE A 48 10.56 -7.42 -2.57
CA ILE A 48 10.98 -8.78 -2.88
C ILE A 48 11.47 -8.83 -4.33
N ARG A 49 12.67 -9.38 -4.51
CA ARG A 49 13.19 -9.71 -5.84
C ARG A 49 12.64 -11.07 -6.24
N LYS A 50 11.77 -11.10 -7.26
CA LYS A 50 11.29 -12.36 -7.84
C LYS A 50 12.09 -12.65 -9.11
N LYS A 51 12.77 -13.79 -9.12
CA LYS A 51 13.36 -14.34 -10.34
C LYS A 51 12.23 -14.88 -11.21
N VAL A 52 12.09 -14.35 -12.42
CA VAL A 52 11.15 -14.83 -13.43
C VAL A 52 11.99 -15.39 -14.57
N GLU A 53 11.82 -16.68 -14.86
CA GLU A 53 12.48 -17.34 -15.97
C GLU A 53 11.50 -17.33 -17.14
N ASN A 54 11.76 -16.48 -18.14
CA ASN A 54 10.83 -16.27 -19.25
C ASN A 54 11.15 -17.14 -20.47
N THR A 55 12.30 -17.81 -20.53
CA THR A 55 12.66 -18.87 -21.52
C THR A 55 13.93 -19.62 -21.05
N ASP A 56 14.26 -20.74 -21.70
CA ASP A 56 15.45 -21.61 -21.45
C ASP A 56 16.82 -20.88 -21.38
N LYS A 57 16.90 -19.58 -21.67
CA LYS A 57 18.16 -18.81 -21.70
C LYS A 57 18.10 -17.40 -21.10
N SER A 58 16.95 -16.93 -20.59
CA SER A 58 16.84 -15.58 -20.01
C SER A 58 16.21 -15.58 -18.61
N ILE A 59 16.97 -15.07 -17.66
CA ILE A 59 16.54 -14.82 -16.29
C ILE A 59 16.24 -13.33 -16.17
N ASP A 60 14.97 -12.98 -15.99
CA ASP A 60 14.56 -11.63 -15.62
C ASP A 60 14.41 -11.55 -14.10
N VAL A 61 14.99 -10.53 -13.47
CA VAL A 61 14.76 -10.25 -12.05
C VAL A 61 13.76 -9.12 -11.95
N VAL A 62 12.54 -9.44 -11.51
CA VAL A 62 11.47 -8.47 -11.29
C VAL A 62 11.47 -8.07 -9.82
N GLU A 63 11.71 -6.79 -9.54
CA GLU A 63 11.52 -6.24 -8.19
C GLU A 63 10.03 -5.95 -7.98
N LYS A 64 9.45 -6.53 -6.92
CA LYS A 64 8.07 -6.27 -6.49
C LYS A 64 8.09 -5.56 -5.14
N ASN A 65 7.29 -4.50 -5.03
CA ASN A 65 7.06 -3.82 -3.76
C ASN A 65 5.80 -4.40 -3.11
N ILE A 66 5.94 -4.86 -1.87
CA ILE A 66 4.84 -5.42 -1.08
C ILE A 66 4.61 -4.51 0.10
N LEU A 67 3.37 -4.05 0.24
CA LEU A 67 2.92 -3.25 1.38
C LEU A 67 2.19 -4.15 2.38
N PHE A 68 2.66 -4.12 3.61
CA PHE A 68 2.05 -4.78 4.75
C PHE A 68 1.26 -3.74 5.55
N LEU A 69 -0.01 -4.04 5.81
CA LEU A 69 -0.89 -3.20 6.61
C LEU A 69 -1.51 -4.01 7.75
N LEU A 70 -1.77 -3.37 8.88
CA LEU A 70 -2.57 -3.94 9.97
C LEU A 70 -4.01 -4.19 9.53
N PRO A 71 -4.81 -5.01 10.24
CA PRO A 71 -6.20 -5.19 9.85
C PRO A 71 -7.00 -3.95 10.25
N SER A 72 -7.64 -3.27 9.30
CA SER A 72 -8.59 -2.18 9.59
C SER A 72 -9.67 -2.08 8.52
N GLU A 73 -10.86 -1.60 8.91
CA GLU A 73 -11.98 -1.33 7.99
C GLU A 73 -11.58 -0.34 6.89
N ASP A 74 -10.67 0.59 7.20
CA ASP A 74 -10.18 1.56 6.23
C ASP A 74 -9.47 0.92 5.04
N ILE A 75 -8.79 -0.20 5.27
CA ILE A 75 -8.05 -0.93 4.22
C ILE A 75 -9.01 -1.66 3.31
N GLU A 76 -10.09 -2.23 3.83
CA GLU A 76 -11.06 -2.95 3.01
C GLU A 76 -11.69 -2.04 1.95
N ALA A 77 -12.01 -0.81 2.34
CA ALA A 77 -12.56 0.21 1.44
C ALA A 77 -11.49 0.94 0.60
N ALA A 78 -10.20 0.80 0.91
CA ALA A 78 -9.14 1.49 0.19
C ALA A 78 -8.91 0.88 -1.20
N VAL A 79 -8.68 1.73 -2.20
CA VAL A 79 -8.41 1.30 -3.59
C VAL A 79 -7.06 1.80 -4.09
N GLN A 80 -6.48 2.79 -3.41
CA GLN A 80 -5.14 3.29 -3.71
C GLN A 80 -4.38 3.60 -2.43
N VAL A 81 -3.06 3.60 -2.53
CA VAL A 81 -2.15 4.06 -1.49
C VAL A 81 -1.14 5.05 -2.06
N LYS A 82 -0.80 6.06 -1.27
CA LYS A 82 0.20 7.08 -1.63
C LYS A 82 0.98 7.54 -0.40
N HIS A 83 2.02 8.35 -0.63
CA HIS A 83 2.82 8.99 0.41
C HIS A 83 3.42 8.01 1.44
N ILE A 84 4.09 6.94 0.97
CA ILE A 84 4.74 5.99 1.88
C ILE A 84 6.03 6.62 2.41
N ARG A 85 6.07 6.89 3.73
CA ARG A 85 7.12 7.66 4.40
C ARG A 85 7.54 7.00 5.71
N MET A 86 8.69 7.39 6.23
CA MET A 86 9.13 6.98 7.55
C MET A 86 8.15 7.47 8.63
N LYS A 87 7.74 6.59 9.54
CA LYS A 87 6.85 6.98 10.65
C LYS A 87 7.54 7.92 11.65
N LYS A 88 8.85 7.77 11.83
CA LYS A 88 9.64 8.63 12.72
C LYS A 88 10.25 9.81 11.94
N PRO A 89 10.49 10.95 12.60
CA PRO A 89 11.28 12.04 12.02
C PRO A 89 12.62 11.50 11.48
N PRO A 90 13.07 11.94 10.30
CA PRO A 90 12.61 13.12 9.54
C PRO A 90 11.42 12.88 8.57
N HIS A 91 10.73 11.73 8.63
CA HIS A 91 9.64 11.38 7.70
C HIS A 91 10.04 11.29 6.23
N ASP A 92 11.27 10.81 5.99
CA ASP A 92 11.80 10.59 4.65
C ASP A 92 10.86 9.76 3.78
N ILE A 93 10.84 10.08 2.49
CA ILE A 93 10.07 9.35 1.49
C ILE A 93 10.72 7.97 1.31
N VAL A 94 9.92 6.93 1.55
CA VAL A 94 10.33 5.54 1.34
C VAL A 94 9.98 5.12 -0.08
N LEU A 95 8.77 5.45 -0.54
CA LEU A 95 8.31 5.17 -1.89
C LEU A 95 7.36 6.28 -2.37
N SER A 96 7.74 6.95 -3.45
CA SER A 96 6.95 8.00 -4.08
C SER A 96 6.01 7.44 -5.15
N GLY A 97 4.85 8.08 -5.31
CA GLY A 97 3.85 7.69 -6.30
C GLY A 97 2.48 7.39 -5.71
N VAL A 98 1.56 7.02 -6.59
CA VAL A 98 0.23 6.50 -6.26
C VAL A 98 0.17 5.08 -6.78
N PHE A 99 -0.22 4.15 -5.92
CA PHE A 99 -0.26 2.72 -6.21
C PHE A 99 -1.69 2.22 -6.10
N VAL A 100 -2.09 1.33 -7.01
CA VAL A 100 -3.36 0.62 -6.95
C VAL A 100 -3.26 -0.47 -5.88
N ILE A 101 -4.38 -0.73 -5.22
CA ILE A 101 -4.56 -1.90 -4.35
C ILE A 101 -5.42 -2.90 -5.14
N PRO A 102 -4.83 -3.84 -5.89
CA PRO A 102 -5.57 -4.70 -6.82
C PRO A 102 -6.38 -5.78 -6.09
N GLU A 103 -5.73 -6.57 -5.24
CA GLU A 103 -6.36 -7.65 -4.47
C GLU A 103 -5.78 -7.68 -3.06
N LYS A 104 -6.65 -7.74 -2.05
CA LYS A 104 -6.27 -7.63 -0.63
C LYS A 104 -6.19 -9.02 -0.04
N ASN A 105 -5.01 -9.62 -0.07
CA ASN A 105 -4.79 -10.92 0.54
C ASN A 105 -4.54 -10.75 2.04
N ARG A 106 -5.49 -11.22 2.85
CA ARG A 106 -5.29 -11.33 4.30
C ARG A 106 -4.32 -12.48 4.57
N VAL A 107 -3.21 -12.18 5.23
CA VAL A 107 -2.22 -13.19 5.62
C VAL A 107 -2.44 -13.57 7.07
N TYR A 108 -2.96 -14.80 7.25
CA TYR A 108 -3.26 -15.40 8.55
C TYR A 108 -2.07 -16.17 9.15
N GLY A 109 -0.94 -16.25 8.44
CA GLY A 109 0.20 -17.11 8.79
C GLY A 109 0.95 -16.74 10.08
N ARG A 110 0.60 -15.61 10.72
CA ARG A 110 1.16 -15.20 12.02
C ARG A 110 0.03 -15.14 13.04
N LYS A 111 0.01 -16.10 13.97
CA LYS A 111 -1.04 -16.41 14.97
C LYS A 111 -1.60 -15.22 15.78
N THR A 112 -0.98 -14.05 15.75
CA THR A 112 -1.35 -12.88 16.56
C THR A 112 -1.47 -11.59 15.75
N ILE A 113 -1.30 -11.62 14.43
CA ILE A 113 -1.22 -10.39 13.62
C ILE A 113 -1.72 -10.66 12.20
N HIS A 114 -3.01 -10.37 11.97
CA HIS A 114 -3.63 -10.44 10.65
C HIS A 114 -3.20 -9.24 9.83
N HIS A 115 -2.24 -9.39 8.92
CA HIS A 115 -1.85 -8.31 8.03
C HIS A 115 -2.49 -8.47 6.65
N TYR A 116 -2.66 -7.37 5.94
CA TYR A 116 -2.85 -7.39 4.50
C TYR A 116 -1.49 -7.34 3.81
N GLU A 117 -1.29 -8.21 2.83
CA GLU A 117 -0.15 -8.16 1.91
C GLU A 117 -0.65 -7.69 0.55
N ILE A 118 -0.12 -6.54 0.11
CA ILE A 118 -0.57 -5.88 -1.12
C ILE A 118 0.62 -5.71 -2.05
N ASP A 119 0.56 -6.35 -3.21
CA ASP A 119 1.45 -6.08 -4.33
C ASP A 119 1.15 -4.67 -4.87
N LEU A 120 2.12 -3.76 -4.76
CA LEU A 120 1.96 -2.39 -5.22
C LEU A 120 2.23 -2.27 -6.71
N GLU A 121 1.21 -1.88 -7.46
CA GLU A 121 1.33 -1.52 -8.87
C GLU A 121 1.15 -0.01 -9.03
N GLN A 122 2.16 0.65 -9.60
CA GLN A 122 2.11 2.09 -9.79
C GLN A 122 1.02 2.44 -10.81
N VAL A 123 0.18 3.42 -10.47
CA VAL A 123 -0.81 3.97 -11.41
C VAL A 123 -0.04 4.63 -12.56
N LYS A 124 -0.12 4.04 -13.76
CA LYS A 124 0.36 4.69 -14.98
C LYS A 124 -0.56 5.87 -15.27
N LYS A 125 0.03 7.06 -15.40
CA LYS A 125 -0.68 8.26 -15.87
C LYS A 125 -0.91 8.18 -17.37
#